data_AF-A0A951E9R6-F1
#
_entry.id   AF-A0A951E9R6-F1
#
_cell.length_a   1.000
_cell.length_b   1.000
_cell.length_c   1.000
_cell.angle_alpha   90.00
_cell.angle_beta   90.00
_cell.angle_gamma   90.00
#
_symmetry.space_group_name_H-M   'P 1'
#
loop_
_entity.id
_entity.type
_entity.pdbx_description
1 polymer ?
#
loop_
_entity_poly.entity_id
_entity_poly.type
_entity_poly.pdbx_seq_one_letter_code
_entity_poly.pdbx_strand_id
1 'polypeptide(L)'
;MKRFWDEAAVGSSDRGHIVLLDGKPMHLPGGATLCLPARALADAIAAEWQTAGCAKGGEMSFADTPLTRLAGTAQERIAPDPAPTVEAVAMYGETDLLCYRADRPAALVSRQAREWQPWLDWAALTYDAPLRITSGVGHVRQSDTALSALRHAVSAVGAWRLAGLGIAVPALGSVVLGLALA
;
A
#
# COMPACT_ATOMS: atom_id res chain seq x y z
N MET A 1 14.49 -4.07 20.13
CA MET A 1 15.20 -5.36 20.31
C MET A 1 16.67 -5.13 20.02
N LYS A 2 17.60 -5.87 20.64
CA LYS A 2 19.02 -5.78 20.26
C LYS A 2 19.29 -6.64 19.03
N ARG A 3 20.10 -6.12 18.10
CA ARG A 3 20.60 -6.91 16.97
C ARG A 3 21.44 -8.08 17.49
N PHE A 4 21.08 -9.29 17.08
CA PHE A 4 21.79 -10.53 17.46
C PHE A 4 22.45 -11.24 16.27
N TRP A 5 22.19 -10.80 15.04
CA TRP A 5 22.73 -11.38 13.81
C TRP A 5 23.89 -10.55 13.24
N ASP A 6 24.74 -11.18 12.43
CA ASP A 6 25.83 -10.52 11.72
C ASP A 6 25.47 -10.31 10.23
N GLU A 7 24.89 -11.31 9.59
CA GLU A 7 24.54 -11.33 8.16
C GLU A 7 23.03 -11.49 7.94
N ALA A 8 22.48 -10.71 7.01
CA ALA A 8 21.16 -10.87 6.45
C ALA A 8 21.26 -11.19 4.96
N ALA A 9 20.67 -12.31 4.53
CA ALA A 9 20.75 -12.79 3.15
C ALA A 9 19.39 -13.31 2.66
N VAL A 10 19.24 -13.43 1.35
CA VAL A 10 18.06 -14.05 0.74
C VAL A 10 18.28 -15.54 0.54
N GLY A 11 17.34 -16.33 1.05
CA GLY A 11 17.23 -17.76 0.81
C GLY A 11 16.07 -18.10 -0.13
N SER A 12 15.97 -19.38 -0.47
CA SER A 12 14.83 -19.94 -1.21
C SER A 12 14.10 -20.97 -0.34
N SER A 13 12.80 -21.11 -0.57
CA SER A 13 11.93 -22.10 0.05
C SER A 13 10.92 -22.61 -0.98
N ASP A 14 10.23 -23.70 -0.68
CA ASP A 14 9.16 -24.24 -1.53
C ASP A 14 8.00 -23.23 -1.73
N ARG A 15 7.91 -22.20 -0.89
CA ARG A 15 6.85 -21.17 -0.90
C ARG A 15 7.31 -19.81 -1.43
N GLY A 16 8.52 -19.73 -1.99
CA GLY A 16 9.09 -18.50 -2.54
C GLY A 16 10.40 -18.09 -1.87
N HIS A 17 10.66 -16.79 -1.77
CA HIS A 17 11.88 -16.26 -1.19
C HIS A 17 11.74 -16.03 0.31
N ILE A 18 12.81 -16.24 1.06
CA ILE A 18 12.84 -16.00 2.51
C ILE A 18 14.05 -15.13 2.85
N VAL A 19 13.99 -14.46 4.01
CA VAL A 19 15.14 -13.74 4.56
C VAL A 19 15.76 -14.59 5.65
N LEU A 20 17.08 -14.75 5.58
CA LEU A 20 17.90 -15.50 6.52
C LEU A 20 18.72 -14.52 7.36
N LEU A 21 18.72 -14.70 8.68
CA LEU A 21 19.61 -14.02 9.61
C LEU A 21 20.61 -15.05 10.14
N ASP A 22 21.90 -14.87 9.83
CA ASP A 22 22.96 -15.86 10.08
C ASP A 22 22.57 -17.28 9.60
N GLY A 23 21.99 -17.37 8.40
CA GLY A 23 21.54 -18.62 7.79
C GLY A 23 20.22 -19.19 8.34
N LYS A 24 19.59 -18.56 9.34
CA LYS A 24 18.32 -19.02 9.92
C LYS A 24 17.13 -18.21 9.37
N PRO A 25 16.01 -18.85 9.01
CA PRO A 25 14.83 -18.14 8.54
C PRO A 25 14.32 -17.11 9.54
N MET A 26 14.00 -15.92 9.05
CA MET A 26 13.34 -14.89 9.83
C MET A 26 11.88 -15.26 10.07
N HIS A 27 11.44 -15.10 11.32
CA HIS A 27 10.06 -15.31 11.74
C HIS A 27 9.38 -13.97 12.03
N LEU A 28 8.13 -13.86 11.62
CA LEU A 28 7.24 -12.77 11.98
C LEU A 28 6.76 -12.91 13.43
N PRO A 29 6.17 -11.84 14.03
CA PRO A 29 5.66 -11.91 15.39
C PRO A 29 4.61 -13.02 15.62
N GLY A 30 3.84 -13.42 14.60
CA GLY A 30 2.92 -14.55 14.67
C GLY A 30 3.59 -15.93 14.60
N GLY A 31 4.92 -15.98 14.47
CA GLY A 31 5.73 -17.21 14.43
C GLY A 31 5.91 -17.80 13.03
N ALA A 32 5.17 -17.32 12.03
CA ALA A 32 5.33 -17.77 10.65
C ALA A 32 6.66 -17.29 10.06
N THR A 33 7.29 -18.11 9.23
CA THR A 33 8.40 -17.66 8.38
C THR A 33 7.88 -16.66 7.36
N LEU A 34 8.58 -15.54 7.18
CA LEU A 34 8.24 -14.57 6.14
C LEU A 34 8.59 -15.12 4.75
N CYS A 35 7.57 -15.38 3.93
CA CYS A 35 7.71 -15.89 2.57
C CYS A 35 7.28 -14.81 1.57
N LEU A 36 8.18 -14.47 0.66
CA LEU A 36 8.05 -13.33 -0.23
C LEU A 36 7.83 -13.81 -1.68
N PRO A 37 6.88 -13.21 -2.42
CA PRO A 37 6.52 -13.65 -3.77
C PRO A 37 7.55 -13.22 -4.83
N ALA A 38 8.41 -12.24 -4.52
CA ALA A 38 9.34 -11.66 -5.47
C ALA A 38 10.73 -11.51 -4.85
N ARG A 39 11.76 -11.88 -5.61
CA ARG A 39 13.15 -11.81 -5.19
C ARG A 39 13.58 -10.38 -4.82
N ALA A 40 13.18 -9.39 -5.61
CA ALA A 40 13.52 -7.99 -5.37
C ALA A 40 13.02 -7.48 -4.00
N LEU A 41 11.82 -7.90 -3.57
CA LEU A 41 11.31 -7.56 -2.24
C LEU A 41 12.11 -8.26 -1.13
N ALA A 42 12.53 -9.50 -1.36
CA ALA A 42 13.41 -10.22 -0.43
C ALA A 42 14.79 -9.56 -0.30
N ASP A 43 15.38 -9.13 -1.41
CA ASP A 43 16.67 -8.42 -1.39
C ASP A 43 16.55 -7.09 -0.63
N ALA A 44 15.47 -6.34 -0.85
CA ALA A 44 15.21 -5.08 -0.14
C ALA A 44 15.02 -5.29 1.37
N ILE A 45 14.28 -6.33 1.77
CA ILE A 45 14.10 -6.68 3.18
C ILE A 45 15.41 -7.19 3.78
N ALA A 46 16.20 -8.01 3.07
CA ALA A 46 17.50 -8.43 3.56
C ALA A 46 18.44 -7.23 3.79
N ALA A 47 18.44 -6.25 2.89
CA ALA A 47 19.20 -5.01 3.05
C ALA A 47 18.74 -4.20 4.28
N GLU A 48 17.43 -4.09 4.49
CA GLU A 48 16.83 -3.46 5.67
C GLU A 48 17.36 -4.10 6.97
N TRP A 49 17.32 -5.43 7.07
CA TRP A 49 17.86 -6.18 8.22
C TRP A 49 19.37 -6.14 8.32
N GLN A 50 20.09 -6.02 7.20
CA GLN A 50 21.55 -5.87 7.22
C GLN A 50 21.95 -4.57 7.92
N THR A 51 21.16 -3.50 7.79
CA THR A 51 21.43 -2.19 8.41
C THR A 51 20.76 -1.98 9.78
N ALA A 52 19.67 -2.70 10.07
CA ALA A 52 18.89 -2.51 11.29
C ALA A 52 19.75 -2.74 12.56
N GLY A 53 19.63 -1.81 13.51
CA GLY A 53 20.41 -1.81 14.75
C GLY A 53 21.87 -1.39 14.60
N CYS A 54 22.30 -0.90 13.43
CA CYS A 54 23.65 -0.44 13.08
C CYS A 54 24.76 -1.50 13.16
N ALA A 55 24.98 -2.08 14.35
CA ALA A 55 25.98 -3.09 14.63
C ALA A 55 25.45 -4.13 15.63
N LYS A 56 26.13 -5.28 15.75
CA LYS A 56 25.74 -6.33 16.70
C LYS A 56 25.64 -5.75 18.12
N GLY A 57 24.53 -6.03 18.81
CA GLY A 57 24.23 -5.48 20.14
C GLY A 57 23.62 -4.08 20.15
N GLY A 58 23.54 -3.40 19.00
CA GLY A 58 22.85 -2.13 18.85
C GLY A 58 21.32 -2.26 18.92
N GLU A 59 20.65 -1.17 19.26
CA GLU A 59 19.19 -1.14 19.41
C GLU A 59 18.50 -1.01 18.06
N MET A 60 17.55 -1.90 17.82
CA MET A 60 16.69 -1.94 16.64
C MET A 60 15.23 -1.72 17.06
N SER A 61 14.54 -0.97 16.21
CA SER A 61 13.13 -0.67 16.30
C SER A 61 12.38 -1.12 15.05
N PHE A 62 11.06 -1.12 15.15
CA PHE A 62 10.17 -1.33 14.01
C PHE A 62 10.19 -0.17 12.99
N ALA A 63 10.80 0.97 13.30
CA ALA A 63 11.02 2.03 12.33
C ALA A 63 12.19 1.70 11.39
N ASP A 64 13.13 0.86 11.84
CA ASP A 64 14.26 0.41 11.03
C ASP A 64 13.87 -0.69 10.05
N THR A 65 12.67 -1.26 10.21
CA THR A 65 12.18 -2.38 9.40
C THR A 65 10.82 -2.17 8.70
N PRO A 66 10.64 -1.10 7.91
CA PRO A 66 9.34 -0.75 7.33
C PRO A 66 8.81 -1.76 6.30
N LEU A 67 9.65 -2.28 5.41
CA LEU A 67 9.25 -3.27 4.40
C LEU A 67 8.89 -4.60 5.06
N THR A 68 9.64 -5.00 6.09
CA THR A 68 9.31 -6.20 6.89
C THR A 68 7.94 -6.08 7.54
N ARG A 69 7.62 -4.92 8.10
CA ARG A 69 6.29 -4.69 8.70
C ARG A 69 5.17 -4.74 7.69
N LEU A 70 5.39 -4.16 6.51
CA LEU A 70 4.41 -4.19 5.43
C LEU A 70 4.19 -5.62 4.92
N ALA A 71 5.28 -6.35 4.69
CA ALA A 71 5.27 -7.74 4.25
C ALA A 71 4.62 -8.67 5.28
N GLY A 72 4.95 -8.50 6.56
CA GLY A 72 4.32 -9.25 7.65
C GLY A 72 2.82 -8.98 7.75
N THR A 73 2.40 -7.71 7.58
CA THR A 73 0.97 -7.34 7.52
C THR A 73 0.27 -7.98 6.33
N ALA A 74 0.89 -7.96 5.15
CA ALA A 74 0.38 -8.63 3.97
C ALA A 74 0.14 -10.12 4.21
N GLN A 75 1.12 -10.82 4.79
CA GLN A 75 1.09 -12.28 4.99
C GLN A 75 0.19 -12.72 6.15
N GLU A 76 0.32 -12.10 7.33
CA GLU A 76 -0.35 -12.59 8.55
C GLU A 76 -1.72 -11.96 8.79
N ARG A 77 -2.02 -10.79 8.21
CA ARG A 77 -3.28 -10.08 8.46
C ARG A 77 -4.16 -9.98 7.22
N ILE A 78 -3.60 -9.54 6.10
CA ILE A 78 -4.40 -9.25 4.90
C ILE A 78 -4.67 -10.52 4.08
N ALA A 79 -3.67 -11.38 3.88
CA ALA A 79 -3.87 -12.60 3.08
C ALA A 79 -4.93 -13.57 3.66
N PRO A 80 -5.05 -13.75 4.99
CA PRO A 80 -6.11 -14.59 5.57
C PRO A 80 -7.51 -13.98 5.46
N ASP A 81 -7.62 -12.65 5.57
CA ASP A 81 -8.88 -11.92 5.47
C ASP A 81 -8.66 -10.54 4.82
N PRO A 82 -8.74 -10.43 3.49
CA PRO A 82 -8.47 -9.18 2.79
C PRO A 82 -9.63 -8.18 2.88
N ALA A 83 -10.85 -8.65 3.17
CA ALA A 83 -12.08 -7.86 3.05
C ALA A 83 -12.06 -6.55 3.88
N PRO A 84 -11.58 -6.53 5.14
CA PRO A 84 -11.52 -5.29 5.92
C PRO A 84 -10.59 -4.24 5.30
N THR A 85 -9.47 -4.67 4.71
CA THR A 85 -8.51 -3.74 4.10
C THR A 85 -9.02 -3.25 2.74
N VAL A 86 -9.66 -4.12 1.95
CA VAL A 86 -10.34 -3.73 0.71
C VAL A 86 -11.38 -2.65 1.01
N GLU A 87 -12.22 -2.84 2.02
CA GLU A 87 -13.27 -1.89 2.38
C GLU A 87 -12.66 -0.55 2.83
N ALA A 88 -11.67 -0.58 3.73
CA ALA A 88 -11.02 0.64 4.22
C ALA A 88 -10.35 1.44 3.10
N VAL A 89 -9.75 0.78 2.11
CA VAL A 89 -9.14 1.44 0.95
C VAL A 89 -10.20 1.94 -0.02
N ALA A 90 -11.22 1.13 -0.35
CA ALA A 90 -12.26 1.50 -1.31
C ALA A 90 -13.14 2.66 -0.82
N MET A 91 -13.35 2.78 0.49
CA MET A 91 -14.12 3.86 1.11
C MET A 91 -13.57 5.26 0.80
N TYR A 92 -12.27 5.38 0.50
CA TYR A 92 -11.70 6.65 0.03
C TYR A 92 -12.34 7.15 -1.27
N GLY A 93 -12.96 6.29 -2.07
CA GLY A 93 -13.73 6.69 -3.25
C GLY A 93 -14.90 7.61 -2.91
N GLU A 94 -15.49 7.51 -1.71
CA GLU A 94 -16.59 8.39 -1.26
C GLU A 94 -16.13 9.84 -1.05
N THR A 95 -14.86 10.01 -0.67
CA THR A 95 -14.27 11.31 -0.32
C THR A 95 -12.93 11.55 -1.02
N ASP A 96 -12.77 11.04 -2.25
CA ASP A 96 -11.48 11.04 -2.95
C ASP A 96 -10.99 12.47 -3.18
N LEU A 97 -9.73 12.76 -2.84
CA LEU A 97 -9.11 14.08 -2.99
C LEU A 97 -9.35 14.69 -4.37
N LEU A 98 -9.30 13.88 -5.43
CA LEU A 98 -9.44 14.35 -6.81
C LEU A 98 -10.85 14.87 -7.13
N CYS A 99 -11.86 14.52 -6.32
CA CYS A 99 -13.25 14.93 -6.52
C CYS A 99 -13.57 16.31 -5.91
N TYR A 100 -12.72 16.84 -5.03
CA TYR A 100 -12.99 18.11 -4.33
C TYR A 100 -12.05 19.21 -4.84
N ARG A 101 -12.61 20.12 -5.64
CA ARG A 101 -11.85 21.17 -6.31
C ARG A 101 -11.97 22.51 -5.60
N ALA A 102 -10.92 23.32 -5.72
CA ALA A 102 -11.01 24.71 -5.36
C ALA A 102 -12.00 25.44 -6.28
N ASP A 103 -12.68 26.45 -5.74
CA ASP A 103 -13.49 27.42 -6.49
C ASP A 103 -12.68 28.64 -6.93
N ARG A 104 -11.56 28.90 -6.23
CA ARG A 104 -10.64 30.02 -6.47
C ARG A 104 -9.27 29.77 -5.81
N PRO A 105 -8.22 30.51 -6.22
CA PRO A 105 -8.16 31.40 -7.38
C PRO A 105 -8.20 30.62 -8.71
N ALA A 106 -8.55 31.28 -9.81
CA ALA A 106 -8.69 30.65 -11.13
C ALA A 106 -7.43 29.86 -11.56
N ALA A 107 -6.24 30.34 -11.21
CA ALA A 107 -5.00 29.63 -11.47
C ALA A 107 -4.93 28.24 -10.81
N LEU A 108 -5.45 28.10 -9.58
CA LEU A 108 -5.51 26.82 -8.88
C LEU A 108 -6.57 25.90 -9.48
N VAL A 109 -7.75 26.44 -9.80
CA VAL A 109 -8.84 25.71 -10.49
C VAL A 109 -8.33 25.08 -11.78
N SER A 110 -7.70 25.89 -12.64
CA SER A 110 -7.15 25.43 -13.92
C SER A 110 -6.04 24.40 -13.75
N ARG A 111 -5.19 24.56 -12.73
CA ARG A 111 -4.14 23.58 -12.43
C ARG A 111 -4.74 22.26 -11.96
N GLN A 112 -5.68 22.25 -11.01
CA GLN A 112 -6.33 21.02 -10.57
C GLN A 112 -7.06 20.33 -11.72
N ALA A 113 -7.79 21.07 -12.56
CA ALA A 113 -8.43 20.48 -13.74
C ALA A 113 -7.41 19.80 -14.66
N ARG A 114 -6.32 20.49 -15.00
CA ARG A 114 -5.29 19.95 -15.90
C ARG A 114 -4.57 18.72 -15.32
N GLU A 115 -4.19 18.75 -14.05
CA GLU A 115 -3.37 17.70 -13.45
C GLU A 115 -4.19 16.53 -12.89
N TRP A 116 -5.44 16.76 -12.46
CA TRP A 116 -6.25 15.75 -11.76
C TRP A 116 -7.35 15.13 -12.62
N GLN A 117 -7.89 15.85 -13.60
CA GLN A 117 -8.93 15.29 -14.48
C GLN A 117 -8.47 14.02 -15.21
N PRO A 118 -7.24 13.93 -15.75
CA PRO A 118 -6.80 12.73 -16.46
C PRO A 118 -6.86 11.44 -15.62
N TRP A 119 -6.66 11.55 -14.30
CA TRP A 119 -6.73 10.40 -13.39
C TRP A 119 -8.17 9.95 -13.12
N LEU A 120 -9.11 10.89 -13.03
CA LEU A 120 -10.53 10.55 -12.92
C LEU A 120 -11.07 9.95 -14.23
N ASP A 121 -10.64 10.48 -15.37
CA ASP A 121 -10.99 9.94 -16.68
C ASP A 121 -10.40 8.53 -16.85
N TRP A 122 -9.15 8.32 -16.43
CA TRP A 122 -8.52 7.00 -16.40
C TRP A 122 -9.29 6.01 -15.53
N ALA A 123 -9.73 6.39 -14.32
CA ALA A 123 -10.52 5.52 -13.45
C ALA A 123 -11.88 5.17 -14.06
N ALA A 124 -12.53 6.14 -14.71
CA ALA A 124 -13.77 5.91 -15.42
C ALA A 124 -13.61 4.90 -16.57
N LEU A 125 -12.54 5.02 -17.35
CA LEU A 125 -12.29 4.16 -18.52
C LEU A 125 -11.71 2.78 -18.16
N THR A 126 -10.90 2.70 -17.10
CA THR A 126 -10.18 1.47 -16.74
C THR A 126 -11.00 0.57 -15.83
N TYR A 127 -11.82 1.17 -14.95
CA TYR A 127 -12.55 0.44 -13.92
C TYR A 127 -14.06 0.65 -13.97
N ASP A 128 -14.59 1.39 -14.96
CA ASP A 128 -16.00 1.78 -15.00
C ASP A 128 -16.42 2.57 -13.74
N ALA A 129 -15.51 3.40 -13.23
CA ALA A 129 -15.70 4.19 -12.01
C ALA A 129 -15.76 5.72 -12.29
N PRO A 130 -16.81 6.24 -12.97
CA PRO A 130 -16.95 7.67 -13.20
C PRO A 130 -17.32 8.39 -11.89
N LEU A 131 -16.33 9.04 -11.28
CA LEU A 131 -16.52 9.84 -10.07
C LEU A 131 -17.00 11.25 -10.39
N ARG A 132 -17.87 11.76 -9.51
CA ARG A 132 -18.41 13.12 -9.58
C ARG A 132 -17.48 14.09 -8.88
N ILE A 133 -17.31 15.26 -9.48
CA ILE A 133 -16.50 16.36 -8.97
C ILE A 133 -17.41 17.44 -8.38
N THR A 134 -16.96 18.09 -7.31
CA THR A 134 -17.58 19.26 -6.68
C THR A 134 -16.55 20.36 -6.48
N SER A 135 -17.03 21.58 -6.22
CA SER A 135 -16.19 22.74 -5.89
C SER A 135 -16.52 23.29 -4.51
N GLY A 136 -15.50 23.71 -3.76
CA GLY A 136 -15.67 24.22 -2.39
C GLY A 136 -15.89 23.09 -1.38
N VAL A 137 -16.63 23.37 -0.31
CA VAL A 137 -16.82 22.43 0.83
C VAL A 137 -18.07 21.55 0.72
N GLY A 138 -18.82 21.65 -0.36
CA GLY A 138 -20.06 20.88 -0.54
C GLY A 138 -19.77 19.40 -0.81
N HIS A 139 -20.28 18.52 0.05
CA HIS A 139 -20.19 17.07 -0.17
C HIS A 139 -20.92 16.65 -1.45
N VAL A 140 -20.32 15.76 -2.24
CA VAL A 140 -20.93 15.13 -3.41
C VAL A 140 -21.06 13.64 -3.19
N ARG A 141 -22.28 13.13 -3.25
CA ARG A 141 -22.53 11.69 -3.17
C ARG A 141 -22.12 11.02 -4.48
N GLN A 142 -21.20 10.07 -4.39
CA GLN A 142 -20.80 9.21 -5.50
C GLN A 142 -21.90 8.20 -5.85
N SER A 143 -21.86 7.67 -7.07
CA SER A 143 -22.79 6.62 -7.47
C SER A 143 -22.39 5.28 -6.85
N ASP A 144 -23.39 4.51 -6.39
CA ASP A 144 -23.15 3.19 -5.80
C ASP A 144 -22.44 2.25 -6.81
N THR A 145 -22.69 2.42 -8.11
CA THR A 145 -22.01 1.68 -9.19
C THR A 145 -20.52 2.00 -9.28
N ALA A 146 -20.15 3.29 -9.22
CA ALA A 146 -18.73 3.69 -9.26
C ALA A 146 -17.97 3.24 -8.01
N LEU A 147 -18.61 3.32 -6.83
CA LEU A 147 -18.02 2.81 -5.59
C LEU A 147 -17.83 1.29 -5.62
N SER A 148 -18.83 0.55 -6.13
CA SER A 148 -18.72 -0.90 -6.32
C SER A 148 -17.60 -1.29 -7.28
N ALA A 149 -17.46 -0.54 -8.38
CA ALA A 149 -16.38 -0.70 -9.36
C ALA A 149 -14.98 -0.49 -8.73
N LEU A 150 -14.79 0.59 -7.96
CA LEU A 150 -13.54 0.83 -7.23
C LEU A 150 -13.26 -0.27 -6.22
N ARG A 151 -14.27 -0.71 -5.46
CA ARG A 151 -14.13 -1.82 -4.52
C ARG A 151 -13.69 -3.11 -5.23
N HIS A 152 -14.25 -3.39 -6.40
CA HIS A 152 -13.83 -4.53 -7.21
C HIS A 152 -12.37 -4.40 -7.67
N ALA A 153 -11.96 -3.24 -8.19
CA ALA A 153 -10.59 -2.97 -8.59
C ALA A 153 -9.60 -3.15 -7.44
N VAL A 154 -9.90 -2.61 -6.25
CA VAL A 154 -9.09 -2.78 -5.04
C VAL A 154 -9.02 -4.24 -4.61
N SER A 155 -10.12 -4.98 -4.68
CA SER A 155 -10.13 -6.41 -4.32
C SER A 155 -9.25 -7.27 -5.24
N ALA A 156 -9.05 -6.84 -6.49
CA ALA A 156 -8.30 -7.59 -7.49
C ALA A 156 -6.77 -7.46 -7.37
N VAL A 157 -6.23 -6.49 -6.62
CA VAL A 157 -4.78 -6.23 -6.58
C VAL A 157 -3.98 -7.29 -5.79
N GLY A 158 -4.66 -8.07 -4.95
CA GLY A 158 -4.06 -9.08 -4.07
C GLY A 158 -3.42 -8.52 -2.79
N ALA A 159 -3.21 -9.39 -1.79
CA ALA A 159 -2.86 -9.00 -0.42
C ALA A 159 -1.56 -8.18 -0.31
N TRP A 160 -0.54 -8.49 -1.11
CA TRP A 160 0.75 -7.80 -1.09
C TRP A 160 0.65 -6.34 -1.57
N ARG A 161 -0.06 -6.11 -2.68
CA ARG A 161 -0.32 -4.75 -3.17
C ARG A 161 -1.30 -4.03 -2.25
N LEU A 162 -2.30 -4.74 -1.72
CA LEU A 162 -3.28 -4.17 -0.80
C LEU A 162 -2.64 -3.65 0.50
N ALA A 163 -1.59 -4.32 1.00
CA ALA A 163 -0.78 -3.79 2.10
C ALA A 163 -0.16 -2.44 1.75
N GLY A 164 0.44 -2.32 0.56
CA GLY A 164 0.98 -1.07 0.04
C GLY A 164 -0.10 0.02 -0.14
N LEU A 165 -1.25 -0.34 -0.71
CA LEU A 165 -2.39 0.57 -0.86
C LEU A 165 -2.91 1.09 0.50
N GLY A 166 -2.90 0.25 1.53
CA GLY A 166 -3.26 0.65 2.90
C GLY A 166 -2.38 1.76 3.47
N ILE A 167 -1.19 2.00 2.89
CA ILE A 167 -0.32 3.14 3.23
C ILE A 167 -0.47 4.28 2.21
N ALA A 168 -0.45 3.95 0.92
CA ALA A 168 -0.44 4.94 -0.16
C ALA A 168 -1.75 5.73 -0.23
N VAL A 169 -2.91 5.08 -0.12
CA VAL A 169 -4.21 5.73 -0.28
C VAL A 169 -4.47 6.77 0.82
N PRO A 170 -4.26 6.48 2.11
CA PRO A 170 -4.36 7.50 3.16
C PRO A 170 -3.37 8.65 2.99
N ALA A 171 -2.14 8.37 2.56
CA ALA A 171 -1.12 9.41 2.35
C ALA A 171 -1.44 10.33 1.17
N LEU A 172 -2.03 9.78 0.11
CA LEU A 172 -2.45 10.51 -1.08
C LEU A 172 -3.84 11.15 -0.94
N GLY A 173 -4.65 10.65 0.00
CA GLY A 173 -6.08 10.99 0.12
C GLY A 173 -6.92 10.52 -1.07
N SER A 174 -6.43 9.56 -1.87
CA SER A 174 -7.06 9.16 -3.13
C SER A 174 -6.88 7.67 -3.41
N VAL A 175 -8.00 6.97 -3.59
CA VAL A 175 -7.99 5.57 -4.04
C VAL A 175 -7.66 5.49 -5.52
N VAL A 176 -8.04 6.50 -6.30
CA VAL A 176 -7.71 6.58 -7.73
C VAL A 176 -6.19 6.66 -7.92
N LEU A 177 -5.51 7.57 -7.21
CA LEU A 177 -4.05 7.66 -7.30
C LEU A 177 -3.37 6.43 -6.70
N GLY A 178 -3.94 5.82 -5.65
CA GLY A 178 -3.42 4.56 -5.11
C GLY A 178 -3.48 3.43 -6.14
N LEU A 179 -4.61 3.24 -6.80
CA LEU A 179 -4.78 2.23 -7.86
C LEU A 179 -3.85 2.50 -9.06
N ALA A 180 -3.59 3.77 -9.40
CA ALA A 180 -2.65 4.12 -10.47
C ALA A 180 -1.19 3.73 -10.18
N LEU A 181 -0.83 3.48 -8.91
CA LEU A 181 0.51 3.02 -8.51
C LEU A 181 0.65 1.48 -8.50
N ALA A 182 -0.46 0.74 -8.48
CA ALA A 182 -0.51 -0.71 -8.17
C ALA A 182 -0.28 -1.62 -9.39
#